data_AF-A0A969TEN8-F1
#
_entry.id   AF-A0A969TEN8-F1
#
_cell.length_a   1.000
_cell.length_b   1.000
_cell.length_c   1.000
_cell.angle_alpha   90.00
_cell.angle_beta   90.00
_cell.angle_gamma   90.00
#
_symmetry.space_group_name_H-M   'P 1'
#
loop_
_entity.id
_entity.type
_entity.pdbx_description
1 polymer ?
#
loop_
_entity_poly.entity_id
_entity_poly.type
_entity_poly.pdbx_seq_one_letter_code
_entity_poly.pdbx_strand_id
1 'polypeptide(L)'
;MTLEELIASNPEPRELKRALAVKMRIQGLKHREIKSVLGVYSSYISRWESRYREQGVEGLRLQYRGSQGYLNLREKVAVIEWIGQKTQRTVWEVIDYIENSYDVVYRSLQSYYELLHSAGMSWHQGVKKVPELMNLWCRPITR
;
A
#
# COMPACT_ATOMS: atom_id res chain seq x y z
N MET A 1 -26.01 7.72 -0.42
CA MET A 1 -25.74 6.68 0.59
C MET A 1 -24.86 7.28 1.67
N THR A 2 -25.26 7.20 2.94
CA THR A 2 -24.49 7.66 4.09
C THR A 2 -23.53 6.58 4.59
N LEU A 3 -22.59 6.94 5.47
CA LEU A 3 -21.67 5.98 6.11
C LEU A 3 -22.43 4.90 6.89
N GLU A 4 -23.49 5.30 7.59
CA GLU A 4 -24.33 4.37 8.38
C GLU A 4 -25.15 3.45 7.48
N GLU A 5 -25.69 3.99 6.37
CA GLU A 5 -26.35 3.17 5.34
C GLU A 5 -25.40 2.16 4.72
N LEU A 6 -24.15 2.54 4.42
CA LEU A 6 -23.14 1.62 3.91
C LEU A 6 -22.91 0.48 4.90
N ILE A 7 -22.66 0.76 6.18
CA ILE A 7 -22.43 -0.27 7.20
C ILE A 7 -23.64 -1.20 7.35
N ALA A 8 -24.86 -0.64 7.40
CA ALA A 8 -26.09 -1.40 7.56
C ALA A 8 -26.41 -2.30 6.36
N SER A 9 -26.00 -1.90 5.15
CA SER A 9 -26.20 -2.68 3.92
C SER A 9 -25.40 -3.99 3.84
N ASN A 10 -24.61 -4.32 4.86
CA ASN A 10 -23.72 -5.48 4.92
C ASN A 10 -22.85 -5.61 3.65
N PRO A 11 -22.00 -4.60 3.38
CA PRO A 11 -21.24 -4.51 2.14
C PRO A 11 -20.09 -5.52 2.14
N GLU A 12 -19.34 -5.55 1.04
CA GLU A 12 -18.17 -6.44 0.92
C GLU A 12 -17.24 -6.28 2.14
N PRO A 13 -16.65 -7.37 2.69
CA PRO A 13 -15.93 -7.33 3.97
C PRO A 13 -14.85 -6.25 4.10
N ARG A 14 -14.19 -5.88 3.01
CA ARG A 14 -13.18 -4.82 2.94
C ARG A 14 -13.84 -3.45 3.05
N GLU A 15 -14.89 -3.20 2.29
CA GLU A 15 -15.69 -1.95 2.41
C GLU A 15 -16.20 -1.77 3.84
N LEU A 16 -16.74 -2.85 4.43
CA LEU A 16 -17.22 -2.83 5.81
C LEU A 16 -16.08 -2.50 6.80
N LYS A 17 -14.93 -3.16 6.68
CA LYS A 17 -13.77 -2.90 7.55
C LYS A 17 -13.24 -1.47 7.40
N ARG A 18 -13.23 -0.93 6.19
CA ARG A 18 -12.87 0.47 5.91
C ARG A 18 -13.85 1.45 6.59
N ALA A 19 -15.14 1.22 6.41
CA ALA A 19 -16.20 2.01 7.02
C ALA A 19 -16.16 2.00 8.55
N LEU A 20 -15.93 0.83 9.16
CA LEU A 20 -15.79 0.71 10.61
C LEU A 20 -14.57 1.47 11.15
N ALA A 21 -13.43 1.41 10.46
CA ALA A 21 -12.24 2.16 10.86
C ALA A 21 -12.49 3.68 10.86
N VAL A 22 -13.19 4.18 9.83
CA VAL A 22 -13.56 5.60 9.72
C VAL A 22 -14.59 5.99 10.78
N LYS A 23 -15.63 5.19 10.98
CA LYS A 23 -16.65 5.42 12.02
C LYS A 23 -16.02 5.56 13.39
N MET A 24 -15.09 4.65 13.75
CA MET A 24 -14.37 4.72 15.02
C MET A 24 -13.51 5.98 15.14
N ARG A 25 -12.88 6.45 14.05
CA ARG A 25 -12.15 7.73 14.05
C ARG A 25 -13.05 8.93 14.27
N ILE A 26 -14.22 8.96 13.63
CA ILE A 26 -15.24 10.01 13.82
C ILE A 26 -15.74 10.02 15.27
N GLN A 27 -15.86 8.84 15.89
CA GLN A 27 -16.21 8.69 17.31
C GLN A 27 -15.06 9.05 18.27
N GLY A 28 -13.91 9.50 17.76
CA GLY A 28 -12.79 9.99 18.57
C GLY A 28 -11.82 8.90 19.05
N LEU A 29 -11.96 7.65 18.61
CA LEU A 29 -11.03 6.59 19.02
C LEU A 29 -9.62 6.87 18.47
N LYS A 30 -8.63 6.58 19.30
CA LYS A 30 -7.22 6.67 18.94
C LYS A 30 -6.83 5.46 18.11
N HIS A 31 -5.80 5.62 17.29
CA HIS A 31 -5.32 4.56 16.41
C HIS A 31 -5.01 3.26 17.18
N ARG A 32 -4.41 3.35 18.37
CA ARG A 32 -4.11 2.19 19.21
C ARG A 32 -5.35 1.34 19.55
N GLU A 33 -6.51 1.96 19.75
CA GLU A 33 -7.75 1.28 20.12
C GLU A 33 -8.35 0.58 18.89
N ILE A 34 -8.40 1.30 17.77
CA ILE A 34 -8.93 0.78 16.50
C ILE A 34 -8.08 -0.37 15.98
N LYS A 35 -6.75 -0.29 16.12
CA LYS A 35 -5.83 -1.38 15.76
C LYS A 35 -6.19 -2.66 16.51
N SER A 36 -6.43 -2.58 17.82
CA SER A 36 -6.79 -3.72 18.65
C SER A 36 -8.15 -4.32 18.27
N VAL A 37 -9.13 -3.48 17.93
CA VAL A 37 -10.48 -3.94 17.57
C VAL A 37 -10.53 -4.57 16.18
N LEU A 38 -9.90 -3.95 15.18
CA LEU A 38 -10.02 -4.38 13.77
C LEU A 38 -8.85 -5.25 13.29
N GLY A 39 -7.78 -5.39 14.09
CA GLY A 39 -6.57 -6.11 13.72
C GLY A 39 -5.83 -5.46 12.54
N VAL A 40 -5.75 -4.12 12.52
CA VAL A 40 -5.15 -3.34 11.42
C VAL A 40 -3.95 -2.51 11.87
N TYR A 41 -3.23 -1.92 10.92
CA TYR A 41 -2.14 -0.98 11.20
C TYR A 41 -2.62 0.47 11.29
N SER A 42 -1.81 1.33 11.91
CA SER A 42 -2.07 2.77 12.02
C SER A 42 -2.22 3.43 10.64
N SER A 43 -1.39 3.02 9.69
CA SER A 43 -1.41 3.50 8.29
C SER A 43 -2.71 3.16 7.57
N TYR A 44 -3.28 1.98 7.82
CA TYR A 44 -4.58 1.58 7.29
C TYR A 44 -5.67 2.57 7.74
N ILE A 45 -5.69 2.92 9.03
CA ILE A 45 -6.67 3.85 9.60
C ILE A 45 -6.49 5.25 8.98
N SER A 46 -5.27 5.79 8.97
CA SER A 46 -4.97 7.10 8.37
C SER A 46 -5.38 7.17 6.90
N ARG A 47 -5.11 6.12 6.12
CA ARG A 47 -5.44 6.04 4.70
C ARG A 47 -6.94 6.19 4.47
N TRP A 48 -7.75 5.37 5.15
CA TRP A 48 -9.19 5.37 4.94
C TRP A 48 -9.87 6.60 5.55
N GLU A 49 -9.33 7.16 6.62
CA GLU A 49 -9.73 8.47 7.13
C GLU A 49 -9.50 9.58 6.09
N SER A 50 -8.33 9.61 5.45
CA SER A 50 -8.01 10.60 4.39
C SER A 50 -8.92 10.42 3.18
N ARG A 51 -9.03 9.18 2.67
CA ARG A 51 -9.91 8.82 1.55
C ARG A 51 -11.35 9.25 1.80
N TYR A 52 -11.88 8.98 2.99
CA TYR A 52 -13.23 9.41 3.35
C TYR A 52 -13.38 10.92 3.41
N ARG A 53 -12.38 11.63 3.95
CA ARG A 53 -12.40 13.10 4.00
C ARG A 53 -12.40 13.73 2.61
N GLU A 54 -11.69 13.13 1.66
CA GLU A 54 -11.57 13.62 0.29
C GLU A 54 -12.76 13.23 -0.60
N GLN A 55 -13.25 12.00 -0.47
CA GLN A 55 -14.16 11.37 -1.45
C GLN A 55 -15.49 10.88 -0.83
N GLY A 56 -15.68 11.09 0.48
CA GLY A 56 -16.85 10.60 1.20
C GLY A 56 -16.96 9.07 1.18
N VAL A 57 -18.19 8.57 1.18
CA VAL A 57 -18.51 7.13 1.20
C VAL A 57 -17.99 6.41 -0.06
N GLU A 58 -17.95 7.08 -1.21
CA GLU A 58 -17.41 6.51 -2.46
C GLU A 58 -15.92 6.17 -2.34
N GLY A 59 -15.16 6.93 -1.54
CA GLY A 59 -13.75 6.65 -1.25
C GLY A 59 -13.52 5.36 -0.46
N LEU A 60 -14.57 4.77 0.11
CA LEU A 60 -14.52 3.52 0.89
C LEU A 60 -14.94 2.30 0.08
N ARG A 61 -15.68 2.50 -1.01
CA ARG A 61 -16.15 1.43 -1.88
C ARG A 61 -15.01 0.76 -2.64
N LEU A 62 -15.19 -0.53 -2.93
CA LEU A 62 -14.39 -1.23 -3.91
C LEU A 62 -14.77 -0.71 -5.29
N GLN A 63 -13.78 -0.21 -6.03
CA GLN A 63 -14.01 0.30 -7.36
C GLN A 63 -14.11 -0.81 -8.42
N TYR A 64 -13.64 -2.03 -8.13
CA TYR A 64 -13.71 -3.17 -9.04
C TYR A 64 -14.08 -4.45 -8.25
N ARG A 65 -15.01 -5.25 -8.79
CA ARG A 65 -15.65 -6.40 -8.11
C ARG A 65 -15.22 -7.75 -8.71
N GLY A 66 -13.94 -8.04 -8.65
CA GLY A 66 -13.43 -9.30 -9.18
C GLY A 66 -11.92 -9.34 -9.15
N SER A 67 -11.36 -10.12 -8.25
CA SER A 67 -9.93 -10.40 -8.27
C SER A 67 -9.63 -11.29 -9.48
N GLN A 68 -9.04 -10.72 -10.53
CA GLN A 68 -8.04 -11.51 -11.23
C GLN A 68 -6.99 -11.89 -10.17
N GLY A 69 -6.64 -13.17 -10.02
CA GLY A 69 -5.61 -13.57 -9.05
C GLY A 69 -4.26 -12.90 -9.33
N TYR A 70 -4.08 -12.38 -10.54
CA TYR A 70 -2.90 -11.71 -11.06
C TYR A 70 -3.31 -10.64 -12.07
N LEU A 71 -2.52 -9.58 -12.20
CA LEU A 71 -2.68 -8.65 -13.33
C LEU A 71 -2.49 -9.41 -14.65
N ASN A 72 -3.39 -9.20 -15.62
CA ASN A 72 -3.14 -9.65 -16.98
C ASN A 72 -2.02 -8.84 -17.64
N LEU A 73 -1.54 -9.26 -18.80
CA LEU A 73 -0.38 -8.63 -19.44
C LEU A 73 -0.59 -7.13 -19.72
N ARG A 74 -1.80 -6.73 -20.14
CA ARG A 74 -2.12 -5.33 -20.43
C ARG A 74 -2.14 -4.49 -19.15
N GLU A 75 -2.75 -5.02 -18.10
CA GLU A 75 -2.81 -4.38 -16.79
C GLU A 75 -1.42 -4.27 -16.16
N LYS A 76 -0.58 -5.29 -16.32
CA LYS A 76 0.81 -5.27 -15.84
C LYS A 76 1.63 -4.18 -16.52
N VAL A 77 1.50 -4.02 -17.84
CA VAL A 77 2.15 -2.93 -18.58
C VAL A 77 1.65 -1.56 -18.10
N ALA A 78 0.33 -1.39 -17.96
CA ALA A 78 -0.25 -0.15 -17.47
C ALA A 78 0.22 0.23 -16.05
N VAL A 79 0.35 -0.76 -15.16
CA VAL A 79 0.91 -0.56 -13.81
C VAL A 79 2.38 -0.18 -13.87
N ILE A 80 3.18 -0.82 -14.71
CA ILE A 80 4.61 -0.50 -14.90
C ILE A 80 4.80 0.92 -15.43
N GLU A 81 4.03 1.30 -16.45
CA GLU A 81 4.03 2.67 -17.00
C GLU A 81 3.59 3.69 -15.97
N TRP A 82 2.50 3.40 -15.24
CA TRP A 82 2.05 4.25 -14.14
C TRP A 82 3.17 4.43 -13.12
N ILE A 83 3.82 3.35 -12.66
CA ILE A 83 4.96 3.39 -11.74
C ILE A 83 6.11 4.26 -12.29
N GLY A 84 6.38 4.21 -13.60
CA GLY A 84 7.42 5.01 -14.25
C GLY A 84 7.15 6.52 -14.31
N GLN A 85 5.91 6.97 -14.15
CA GLN A 85 5.55 8.41 -14.22
C GLN A 85 6.06 9.25 -13.04
N LYS A 86 6.52 8.64 -11.94
CA LYS A 86 7.09 9.33 -10.78
C LYS A 86 8.44 8.71 -10.43
N THR A 87 9.40 9.55 -10.07
CA THR A 87 10.78 9.15 -9.74
C THR A 87 10.87 8.25 -8.50
N GLN A 88 9.91 8.36 -7.58
CA GLN A 88 9.81 7.52 -6.40
C GLN A 88 8.34 7.19 -6.13
N ARG A 89 8.05 5.89 -5.96
CA ARG A 89 6.82 5.40 -5.34
C ARG A 89 7.16 4.33 -4.32
N THR A 90 6.38 4.29 -3.26
CA THR A 90 6.46 3.28 -2.23
C THR A 90 5.73 2.01 -2.64
N VAL A 91 6.12 0.86 -2.06
CA VAL A 91 5.41 -0.40 -2.30
C VAL A 91 3.94 -0.31 -1.89
N TRP A 92 3.62 0.52 -0.88
CA TRP A 92 2.25 0.75 -0.42
C TRP A 92 1.41 1.51 -1.43
N GLU A 93 1.98 2.49 -2.13
CA GLU A 93 1.29 3.17 -3.22
C GLU A 93 1.01 2.23 -4.40
N VAL A 94 1.93 1.29 -4.67
CA VAL A 94 1.72 0.26 -5.70
C VAL A 94 0.66 -0.75 -5.27
N ILE A 95 0.67 -1.20 -4.01
CA ILE A 95 -0.37 -2.06 -3.44
C ILE A 95 -1.73 -1.36 -3.55
N ASP A 96 -1.81 -0.10 -3.12
CA ASP A 96 -3.05 0.67 -3.14
C ASP A 96 -3.52 0.89 -4.57
N TYR A 97 -2.65 1.22 -5.51
CA TYR A 97 -3.03 1.41 -6.90
C TYR A 97 -3.55 0.11 -7.51
N ILE A 98 -2.85 -1.00 -7.29
CA ILE A 98 -3.24 -2.30 -7.84
C ILE A 98 -4.56 -2.79 -7.23
N GLU A 99 -4.71 -2.69 -5.90
CA GLU A 99 -5.95 -3.06 -5.21
C GLU A 99 -7.12 -2.17 -5.66
N ASN A 100 -6.91 -0.86 -5.79
CA ASN A 100 -8.00 0.06 -6.15
C ASN A 100 -8.35 0.04 -7.64
N SER A 101 -7.38 -0.17 -8.53
CA SER A 101 -7.59 -0.09 -9.99
C SER A 101 -7.90 -1.44 -10.62
N TYR A 102 -7.44 -2.55 -10.02
CA TYR A 102 -7.55 -3.89 -10.62
C TYR A 102 -8.07 -4.97 -9.65
N ASP A 103 -8.35 -4.63 -8.37
CA ASP A 103 -8.80 -5.57 -7.33
C ASP A 103 -7.86 -6.79 -7.14
N VAL A 104 -6.57 -6.61 -7.46
CA VAL A 104 -5.56 -7.66 -7.32
C VAL A 104 -4.81 -7.47 -5.99
N VAL A 105 -4.79 -8.52 -5.17
CA VAL A 105 -3.97 -8.56 -3.96
C VAL A 105 -3.03 -9.76 -4.06
N TYR A 106 -1.73 -9.50 -4.26
CA TYR A 106 -0.75 -10.55 -4.23
C TYR A 106 -0.52 -11.03 -2.80
N ARG A 107 -0.39 -12.35 -2.63
CA ARG A 107 -0.07 -12.96 -1.34
C ARG A 107 1.32 -12.56 -0.81
N SER A 108 2.24 -12.20 -1.70
CA SER A 108 3.63 -11.87 -1.35
C SER A 108 3.97 -10.43 -1.69
N LEU A 109 4.62 -9.74 -0.76
CA LEU A 109 5.22 -8.43 -1.00
C LEU A 109 6.22 -8.45 -2.16
N GLN A 110 6.87 -9.60 -2.39
CA GLN A 110 7.82 -9.79 -3.48
C GLN A 110 7.21 -9.49 -4.85
N SER A 111 5.95 -9.86 -5.07
CA SER A 111 5.24 -9.62 -6.33
C SER A 111 5.08 -8.12 -6.62
N TYR A 112 4.97 -7.28 -5.60
CA TYR A 112 4.94 -5.83 -5.75
C TYR A 112 6.33 -5.23 -6.01
N TYR A 113 7.37 -5.77 -5.36
CA TYR A 113 8.76 -5.38 -5.63
C TYR A 113 9.20 -5.72 -7.06
N GLU A 114 8.73 -6.83 -7.63
CA GLU A 114 8.97 -7.18 -9.03
C GLU A 114 8.37 -6.16 -10.00
N LEU A 115 7.20 -5.59 -9.69
CA LEU A 115 6.58 -4.54 -10.51
C LEU A 115 7.36 -3.22 -10.44
N LEU A 116 7.82 -2.83 -9.26
CA LEU A 116 8.71 -1.69 -9.07
C LEU A 116 10.02 -1.87 -9.85
N HIS A 117 10.63 -3.05 -9.74
CA HIS A 117 11.85 -3.40 -10.49
C HIS A 117 11.62 -3.35 -12.01
N SER A 118 10.50 -3.92 -12.49
CA SER A 118 10.16 -3.94 -13.92
C SER A 118 9.90 -2.55 -14.50
N ALA A 119 9.49 -1.58 -13.68
CA ALA A 119 9.29 -0.18 -14.06
C ALA A 119 10.58 0.65 -14.07
N GLY A 120 11.75 0.01 -13.92
CA GLY A 120 13.02 0.73 -13.87
C GLY A 120 13.21 1.54 -12.59
N MET A 121 12.40 1.31 -11.55
CA MET A 121 12.72 1.79 -10.21
C MET A 121 13.81 0.90 -9.62
N SER A 122 15.01 1.05 -10.15
CA SER A 122 16.23 0.55 -9.55
C SER A 122 16.37 1.18 -8.17
N TRP A 123 16.49 0.31 -7.15
CA TRP A 123 17.15 0.66 -5.90
C TRP A 123 18.41 1.46 -6.29
N HIS A 124 18.46 2.75 -5.93
CA HIS A 124 19.75 3.41 -5.86
C HIS A 124 20.45 2.73 -4.68
N GLN A 125 21.17 1.63 -4.96
CA GLN A 125 22.27 1.28 -4.08
C GLN A 125 23.15 2.51 -4.11
N GLY A 126 23.02 3.36 -3.09
CA GLY A 126 23.96 4.43 -2.86
C GLY A 126 25.33 3.78 -2.97
N VAL A 127 26.15 4.28 -3.87
CA VAL A 127 27.56 3.95 -3.91
C VAL A 127 28.02 4.05 -2.47
N LYS A 128 28.38 2.92 -1.85
CA LYS A 128 29.07 2.94 -0.57
C LYS A 128 30.34 3.72 -0.83
N LYS A 129 30.36 5.03 -0.54
CA LYS A 129 31.60 5.66 -0.13
C LYS A 129 31.96 4.95 1.15
N VAL A 130 32.77 3.90 1.03
CA VAL A 130 33.50 3.35 2.16
C VAL A 130 34.20 4.55 2.79
N PRO A 131 33.86 4.95 4.02
CA PRO A 131 34.61 6.01 4.68
C PRO A 131 36.06 5.57 4.70
N GLU A 132 36.96 6.44 4.25
CA GLU A 132 38.41 6.19 4.11
C GLU A 132 39.04 5.62 5.41
N LEU A 133 38.37 5.82 6.54
CA LEU A 133 38.66 5.27 7.85
C LEU A 133 38.59 3.73 7.95
N MET A 134 37.95 3.01 7.03
CA MET A 134 37.94 1.53 7.01
C MET A 134 39.12 0.90 6.27
N ASN A 135 40.01 1.68 5.65
CA ASN A 135 41.23 1.16 5.02
C ASN A 135 42.39 0.93 6.02
N LEU A 136 42.22 1.30 7.29
CA LEU A 136 43.27 1.18 8.32
C LEU A 136 43.21 -0.13 9.14
N TRP A 137 42.11 -0.89 9.09
CA TRP A 137 41.93 -2.08 9.95
C TRP A 137 41.99 -3.42 9.21
N CYS A 138 42.24 -3.42 7.90
CA CYS A 138 42.42 -4.63 7.10
C CYS A 138 43.77 -4.59 6.38
N ARG A 139 44.87 -4.64 7.14
CA ARG A 139 46.14 -5.15 6.57
C ARG A 139 46.13 -6.68 6.71
N PRO A 140 46.43 -7.44 5.64
CA PRO A 140 46.60 -8.87 5.77
C PRO A 140 47.87 -9.15 6.58
N ILE A 141 47.76 -9.94 7.64
CA ILE A 141 48.91 -10.62 8.24
C ILE A 141 49.29 -11.74 7.27
N THR A 142 50.20 -11.45 6.35
CA THR A 142 50.96 -12.50 5.67
C THR A 142 52.13 -12.89 6.57
N ARG A 143 52.10 -14.17 6.99
CA ARG A 143 53.10 -14.99 7.72
C ARG A 143 54.35 -14.31 8.27
#